data_AF-A0A9J6GW89-F1
#
_entry.id   AF-A0A9J6GW89-F1
#
_cell.length_a   1.000
_cell.length_b   1.000
_cell.length_c   1.000
_cell.angle_alpha   90.00
_cell.angle_beta   90.00
_cell.angle_gamma   90.00
#
_symmetry.space_group_name_H-M   'P 1'
#
loop_
_entity.id
_entity.type
_entity.pdbx_description
1 polymer ?
#
loop_
_entity_poly.entity_id
_entity_poly.type
_entity_poly.pdbx_seq_one_letter_code
_entity_poly.pdbx_strand_id
1 'polypeptide(L)'
;MKLGDVFSSFEELENAVKTYSEANFVQFYKRDTRSVEAARAKGLKRHVDGQLTMYQAYYNCIKGGRAFKKRGRGERETRYVPVIKFYNCVHVHFFYQD
;
A
#
# COMPACT_ATOMS: atom_id res chain seq x y z
N MET A 1 -5.84 -10.60 6.91
CA MET A 1 -4.84 -9.53 6.91
C MET A 1 -5.31 -8.42 7.84
N LYS A 2 -4.52 -8.09 8.86
CA LYS A 2 -4.75 -7.04 9.84
C LYS A 2 -3.50 -6.14 9.94
N LEU A 3 -3.68 -4.94 10.48
CA LEU A 3 -2.56 -4.03 10.73
C LEU A 3 -1.60 -4.67 11.73
N GLY A 4 -0.32 -4.80 11.35
CA GLY A 4 0.71 -5.42 12.17
C GLY A 4 0.98 -6.89 11.89
N ASP A 5 0.30 -7.52 10.92
CA ASP A 5 0.65 -8.87 10.46
C ASP A 5 2.09 -8.88 9.93
N VAL A 6 2.87 -9.88 10.34
CA VAL A 6 4.24 -10.12 9.91
C VAL A 6 4.24 -11.33 8.99
N PHE A 7 5.04 -11.26 7.92
CA PHE A 7 5.18 -12.32 6.93
C PHE A 7 6.65 -12.75 6.88
N SER A 8 6.88 -14.05 6.77
CA SER A 8 8.24 -14.59 6.70
C SER A 8 8.84 -14.47 5.29
N SER A 9 7.97 -14.44 4.27
CA SER A 9 8.39 -14.30 2.88
C SER A 9 7.50 -13.34 2.08
N PHE A 10 8.01 -12.91 0.95
CA PHE A 10 7.26 -12.09 0.01
C PHE A 10 6.06 -12.85 -0.60
N GLU A 11 6.21 -14.15 -0.83
CA GLU A 11 5.17 -15.01 -1.40
C GLU A 11 3.98 -15.16 -0.44
N GLU A 12 4.24 -15.34 0.86
CA GLU A 12 3.20 -15.36 1.89
C GLU A 12 2.40 -14.06 1.91
N LEU A 13 3.07 -12.92 1.77
CA LEU A 13 2.39 -11.64 1.67
C LEU A 13 1.52 -11.57 0.41
N GLU A 14 2.05 -11.95 -0.75
CA GLU A 14 1.28 -11.88 -2.00
C GLU A 14 0.04 -12.76 -1.94
N ASN A 15 0.16 -13.96 -1.35
CA ASN A 15 -0.98 -14.84 -1.10
C ASN A 15 -1.97 -14.20 -0.12
N ALA A 16 -1.51 -13.62 0.99
CA ALA A 16 -2.39 -12.94 1.96
C ALA A 16 -3.12 -11.73 1.35
N VAL A 17 -2.43 -10.93 0.53
CA VAL A 17 -3.01 -9.81 -0.20
C VAL A 17 -4.02 -10.32 -1.21
N LYS A 18 -3.72 -11.41 -1.93
CA LYS A 18 -4.64 -12.03 -2.89
C LYS A 18 -5.91 -12.54 -2.22
N THR A 19 -5.79 -13.31 -1.14
CA THR A 19 -6.96 -13.78 -0.37
C THR A 19 -7.77 -12.61 0.18
N TYR A 20 -7.13 -11.56 0.68
CA TYR A 20 -7.82 -10.35 1.12
C TYR A 20 -8.53 -9.65 -0.04
N SER A 21 -7.91 -9.61 -1.21
CA SER A 21 -8.45 -9.02 -2.44
C SER A 21 -9.73 -9.73 -2.89
N GLU A 22 -9.71 -11.07 -2.88
CA GLU A 22 -10.83 -11.93 -3.26
C GLU A 22 -11.98 -11.83 -2.24
N ALA A 23 -11.67 -11.91 -0.95
CA ALA A 23 -12.67 -11.84 0.12
C ALA A 23 -13.40 -10.49 0.18
N ASN A 24 -12.73 -9.40 -0.21
CA ASN A 24 -13.30 -8.04 -0.17
C ASN A 24 -13.74 -7.53 -1.56
N PHE A 25 -13.62 -8.34 -2.61
CA PHE A 25 -13.89 -7.93 -4.00
C PHE A 25 -13.13 -6.67 -4.44
N VAL A 26 -11.89 -6.53 -3.98
CA VAL A 26 -11.01 -5.38 -4.26
C VAL A 26 -9.84 -5.84 -5.11
N GLN A 27 -9.41 -5.06 -6.09
CA GLN A 27 -8.16 -5.33 -6.81
C GLN A 27 -7.08 -4.37 -6.34
N PHE A 28 -5.91 -4.89 -5.96
CA PHE A 28 -4.76 -4.08 -5.53
C PHE A 28 -3.69 -4.00 -6.60
N TYR A 29 -2.99 -2.87 -6.66
CA TYR A 29 -1.74 -2.71 -7.41
C TYR A 29 -0.64 -2.21 -6.48
N LYS A 30 0.61 -2.60 -6.76
CA LYS A 30 1.80 -2.09 -6.06
C LYS A 30 2.04 -0.66 -6.52
N ARG A 31 1.88 0.32 -5.62
CA ARG A 31 2.11 1.74 -5.94
C ARG A 31 3.57 2.12 -5.76
N ASP A 32 4.08 1.91 -4.54
CA ASP A 32 5.43 2.30 -4.15
C ASP A 32 6.11 1.08 -3.54
N THR A 33 7.27 0.71 -4.04
CA THR A 33 8.09 -0.35 -3.49
C THR A 33 9.49 0.18 -3.18
N ARG A 34 10.11 -0.35 -2.14
CA ARG A 34 11.51 -0.08 -1.83
C ARG A 34 12.23 -1.40 -1.64
N SER A 35 13.28 -1.62 -2.42
CA SER A 35 14.18 -2.74 -2.22
C SER A 35 15.02 -2.54 -0.97
N VAL A 36 15.55 -3.64 -0.43
CA VAL A 36 16.49 -3.59 0.71
C VAL A 36 17.74 -2.80 0.34
N GLU A 37 18.25 -2.96 -0.87
CA GLU A 37 19.40 -2.19 -1.39
C GLU A 37 19.12 -0.69 -1.41
N ALA A 38 17.96 -0.27 -1.94
CA ALA A 38 17.57 1.13 -1.98
C ALA A 38 17.36 1.71 -0.57
N ALA A 39 16.88 0.89 0.38
CA ALA A 39 16.78 1.28 1.78
C ALA A 39 18.16 1.43 2.44
N ARG A 40 19.09 0.50 2.18
CA ARG A 40 20.49 0.58 2.65
C ARG A 40 21.20 1.82 2.12
N ALA A 41 21.04 2.13 0.84
CA ALA A 41 21.59 3.34 0.22
C ALA A 41 21.07 4.64 0.87
N LYS A 42 19.84 4.61 1.43
CA LYS A 42 19.25 5.73 2.19
C LYS A 42 19.56 5.70 3.70
N GLY A 43 20.47 4.83 4.14
CA GLY A 43 20.91 4.78 5.53
C GLY A 43 20.09 3.85 6.42
N LEU A 44 19.47 2.80 5.88
CA LEU A 44 18.90 1.73 6.71
C LEU A 44 20.03 1.03 7.49
N LYS A 45 20.03 1.21 8.81
CA LYS A 45 21.02 0.64 9.75
C LYS A 45 20.59 -0.69 10.37
N ARG A 46 19.32 -1.07 10.23
CA ARG A 46 18.76 -2.28 10.84
C ARG A 46 19.19 -3.52 10.08
N HIS A 47 19.34 -4.64 10.78
CA HIS A 47 19.54 -5.93 10.14
C HIS A 47 18.28 -6.29 9.34
N VAL A 48 18.48 -6.71 8.10
CA VAL A 48 17.43 -7.23 7.23
C VAL A 48 17.99 -8.51 6.68
N ASP A 49 17.18 -9.57 6.75
CA ASP A 49 17.52 -10.87 6.19
C ASP A 49 17.98 -10.70 4.73
N GLY A 50 19.10 -11.33 4.39
CA GLY A 50 19.67 -11.30 3.04
C GLY A 50 18.76 -11.99 2.00
N GLN A 51 17.80 -12.80 2.44
CA GLN A 51 16.80 -13.41 1.55
C GLN A 51 15.70 -12.44 1.13
N LEU A 52 15.50 -11.33 1.85
CA LEU A 52 14.48 -10.33 1.54
C LEU A 52 14.98 -9.37 0.45
N THR A 53 14.27 -9.34 -0.69
CA THR A 53 14.54 -8.39 -1.78
C THR A 53 13.87 -7.03 -1.54
N MET A 54 12.72 -7.02 -0.85
CA MET A 54 11.91 -5.84 -0.61
C MET A 54 11.88 -5.47 0.87
N TYR A 55 12.15 -4.20 1.16
CA TYR A 55 12.04 -3.61 2.50
C TYR A 55 10.63 -3.07 2.77
N GLN A 56 9.94 -2.58 1.73
CA GLN A 56 8.63 -1.95 1.87
C GLN A 56 7.82 -2.07 0.59
N ALA A 57 6.51 -2.30 0.73
CA ALA A 57 5.57 -2.27 -0.40
C ALA A 57 4.24 -1.63 0.00
N TYR A 58 3.77 -0.73 -0.86
CA TYR A 58 2.45 -0.10 -0.74
C TYR A 58 1.51 -0.70 -1.77
N TYR A 59 0.39 -1.24 -1.28
CA TYR A 59 -0.69 -1.77 -2.10
C TYR A 59 -1.89 -0.85 -2.05
N ASN A 60 -2.34 -0.40 -3.21
CA ASN A 60 -3.49 0.48 -3.34
C ASN A 60 -4.59 -0.18 -4.17
N CYS A 61 -5.84 0.09 -3.82
CA CYS A 61 -6.98 -0.37 -4.63
C CYS A 61 -6.97 0.30 -6.01
N ILE A 62 -7.06 -0.49 -7.09
CA ILE A 62 -7.20 -0.03 -8.48
C ILE A 62 -8.46 0.82 -8.63
N LYS A 63 -9.56 0.38 -8.02
CA LYS A 63 -10.86 1.08 -8.03
C LYS A 63 -11.06 2.01 -6.83
N GLY A 64 -10.00 2.37 -6.12
CA GLY A 64 -10.00 3.38 -5.05
C GLY A 64 -10.31 4.75 -5.64
N GLY A 65 -11.59 5.00 -5.91
CA GLY A 65 -12.06 6.17 -6.63
C GLY A 65 -11.84 7.46 -5.85
N ARG A 66 -11.29 8.46 -6.54
CA ARG A 66 -11.28 9.87 -6.15
C ARG A 66 -12.72 10.32 -5.86
N ALA A 67 -13.06 10.55 -4.58
CA ALA A 67 -14.33 11.15 -4.24
C ALA A 67 -14.25 12.66 -4.46
N PHE A 68 -14.82 13.14 -5.55
CA PHE A 68 -14.92 14.58 -5.81
C PHE A 68 -16.01 15.17 -4.88
N LYS A 69 -15.60 15.90 -3.84
CA LYS A 69 -16.56 16.69 -3.04
C LYS A 69 -16.88 17.99 -3.78
N LYS A 70 -18.17 18.26 -3.99
CA LYS A 70 -18.64 19.58 -4.42
C LYS A 70 -18.36 20.57 -3.27
N ARG A 71 -17.65 21.65 -3.54
CA ARG A 71 -17.32 22.71 -2.54
C ARG A 71 -18.23 23.94 -2.62
N GLY A 72 -19.16 23.99 -3.57
CA GLY A 72 -20.04 25.15 -3.80
C GLY A 72 -21.50 24.89 -3.43
N ARG A 73 -22.28 25.97 -3.23
CA ARG A 73 -23.74 25.96 -3.05
C ARG A 73 -24.53 25.63 -4.33
N GLY A 74 -23.86 25.40 -5.45
CA GLY A 74 -24.49 25.12 -6.75
C GLY A 74 -24.75 26.35 -7.64
N GLU A 75 -24.35 27.54 -7.21
CA GLU A 75 -24.59 28.81 -7.93
C GLU A 75 -23.68 29.04 -9.16
N ARG A 76 -22.59 28.29 -9.30
CA ARG A 76 -21.66 28.35 -10.46
C ARG A 76 -21.14 26.97 -10.85
N GLU A 77 -21.03 26.70 -12.16
CA GLU A 77 -20.33 25.52 -12.66
C GLU A 77 -18.88 25.54 -12.21
N THR A 78 -18.49 24.53 -11.43
CA THR A 78 -17.14 24.40 -10.87
C THR A 78 -16.46 23.17 -11.45
N ARG A 79 -15.24 23.33 -12.00
CA ARG A 79 -14.37 22.19 -12.35
C ARG A 79 -13.91 21.52 -11.06
N TYR A 80 -14.24 20.24 -10.91
CA TYR A 80 -14.10 19.49 -9.68
C TYR A 80 -12.63 19.40 -9.15
N VAL A 81 -12.41 19.83 -7.90
CA VAL A 81 -11.12 19.67 -7.20
C VAL A 81 -11.01 18.23 -6.65
N PRO A 82 -9.88 17.52 -6.84
CA PRO A 82 -9.68 16.20 -6.23
C PRO A 82 -9.75 16.30 -4.71
N VAL A 83 -10.56 15.48 -4.06
CA VAL A 83 -10.27 15.05 -2.69
C VAL A 83 -9.82 13.62 -2.79
N ILE A 84 -8.54 13.37 -2.51
CA ILE A 84 -8.00 12.02 -2.46
C ILE A 84 -8.56 11.38 -1.19
N LYS A 85 -9.57 10.51 -1.35
CA LYS A 85 -9.96 9.60 -0.28
C LYS A 85 -9.24 8.28 -0.56
N PHE A 86 -8.18 8.02 0.20
CA PHE A 86 -7.50 6.73 0.21
C PHE A 86 -8.40 5.69 0.89
N TYR A 87 -9.42 5.20 0.17
CA TYR A 87 -10.17 4.06 0.66
C TYR A 87 -9.35 2.80 0.38
N ASN A 88 -8.96 2.13 1.46
CA ASN A 88 -8.30 0.83 1.48
C ASN A 88 -6.91 0.81 0.83
N CYS A 89 -6.00 1.68 1.29
CA CYS A 89 -4.57 1.50 1.04
C CYS A 89 -3.99 0.60 2.11
N VAL A 90 -3.40 -0.52 1.69
CA VAL A 90 -2.72 -1.46 2.56
C VAL A 90 -1.23 -1.14 2.47
N HIS A 91 -0.70 -0.61 3.55
CA HIS A 91 0.73 -0.33 3.67
C HIS A 91 1.36 -1.47 4.45
N VAL A 92 2.28 -2.18 3.80
CA VAL A 92 3.04 -3.27 4.41
C VAL A 92 4.49 -2.83 4.58
N HIS A 93 4.97 -2.94 5.80
CA HIS A 93 6.39 -2.87 6.10
C HIS A 93 6.90 -4.28 6.35
N PHE A 94 7.99 -4.63 5.68
CA PHE A 94 8.70 -5.86 5.99
C PHE A 94 9.64 -5.56 7.15
N PHE A 95 9.26 -6.02 8.33
CA PHE A 95 10.15 -6.06 9.49
C PHE A 95 10.43 -7.53 9.78
N TYR A 96 11.69 -7.90 9.73
CA TYR A 96 12.15 -9.14 10.35
C TYR A 96 12.28 -8.88 11.85
N GLN A 97 11.73 -9.78 12.68
CA GLN A 97 12.05 -9.85 14.11
C GLN A 97 12.96 -11.06 14.31
N ASP A 98 14.03 -10.84 15.09
CA ASP A 98 15.07 -11.82 15.46
C ASP A 98 14.51 -13.16 15.95
#